data_AF-A0A5C9A1M2-F1
#
_entry.id   AF-A0A5C9A1M2-F1
#
_cell.length_a   1.000
_cell.length_b   1.000
_cell.length_c   1.000
_cell.angle_alpha   90.00
_cell.angle_beta   90.00
_cell.angle_gamma   90.00
#
_symmetry.space_group_name_H-M   'P 1'
#
loop_
_entity.id
_entity.type
_entity.pdbx_description
1 polymer ?
#
loop_
_entity_poly.entity_id
_entity_poly.type
_entity_poly.pdbx_seq_one_letter_code
_entity_poly.pdbx_strand_id
1 'polypeptide(L)'
;MIAEAEVFDAVRRGYEEFETASPVEIIDYFSAIDDVSVMGHVNHIKGILFEQEYLDDLAMQGVEAEIFEPTNHPVSDIAIFEDGEVIGELQLKATESASYVAAAIEENPDVGFVVTSEVSASMNNDAVIDSGIEEAALEEAVGNTLFEESLNPVNPISVIGWLLGLPF
;
A
#
# COMPACT_ATOMS: atom_id res chain seq x y z
N MET A 1 -13.79 -4.40 -1.19
CA MET A 1 -13.88 -2.95 -1.52
C MET A 1 -13.41 -2.27 -0.27
N ILE A 2 -12.28 -1.58 -0.38
CA ILE A 2 -11.62 -0.88 0.71
C ILE A 2 -12.50 0.31 1.11
N ALA A 3 -12.71 0.51 2.40
CA ALA A 3 -13.50 1.60 2.94
C ALA A 3 -12.69 2.91 2.98
N GLU A 4 -13.35 4.06 2.76
CA GLU A 4 -12.71 5.37 2.89
C GLU A 4 -12.08 5.58 4.28
N ALA A 5 -12.69 5.01 5.32
CA ALA A 5 -12.17 5.08 6.68
C ALA A 5 -10.76 4.48 6.82
N GLU A 6 -10.51 3.35 6.13
CA GLU A 6 -9.20 2.68 6.11
C GLU A 6 -8.16 3.57 5.41
N VAL A 7 -8.54 4.26 4.33
CA VAL A 7 -7.66 5.23 3.67
C VAL A 7 -7.29 6.39 4.60
N PHE A 8 -8.25 6.93 5.35
CA PHE A 8 -7.94 7.97 6.34
C PHE A 8 -7.03 7.45 7.46
N ASP A 9 -7.23 6.21 7.90
CA ASP A 9 -6.38 5.62 8.93
C ASP A 9 -4.95 5.36 8.42
N ALA A 10 -4.79 4.96 7.16
CA ALA A 10 -3.50 4.91 6.48
C ALA A 10 -2.81 6.29 6.42
N VAL A 11 -3.55 7.36 6.12
CA VAL A 11 -3.02 8.74 6.17
C VAL A 11 -2.57 9.10 7.58
N ARG A 12 -3.38 8.86 8.61
CA ARG A 12 -3.02 9.19 10.00
C ARG A 12 -1.77 8.46 10.48
N ARG A 13 -1.59 7.21 10.03
CA ARG A 13 -0.40 6.41 10.32
C ARG A 13 0.83 6.88 9.54
N GLY A 14 0.63 7.36 8.31
CA GLY A 14 1.71 7.78 7.41
C GLY A 14 2.23 9.19 7.60
N TYR A 15 1.48 10.05 8.31
CA TYR A 15 1.77 11.46 8.50
C TYR A 15 1.48 11.87 9.95
N GLU A 16 2.52 12.10 10.73
CA GLU A 16 2.39 12.51 12.15
C GLU A 16 1.51 13.76 12.31
N GLU A 17 1.56 14.70 11.37
CA GLU A 17 0.70 15.90 11.41
C GLU A 17 -0.81 15.61 11.31
N PHE A 18 -1.21 14.43 10.83
CA PHE A 18 -2.61 14.05 10.66
C PHE A 18 -3.14 13.11 11.74
N GLU A 19 -2.34 12.71 12.74
CA GLU A 19 -2.73 11.74 13.79
C GLU A 19 -4.13 12.02 14.38
N THR A 20 -4.46 13.30 14.62
CA THR A 20 -5.76 13.73 15.14
C THR A 20 -6.62 14.49 14.14
N ALA A 21 -6.22 14.57 12.88
CA ALA A 21 -6.92 15.31 11.84
C ALA A 21 -8.22 14.61 11.43
N SER A 22 -9.26 15.41 11.23
CA SER A 22 -10.52 14.95 10.66
C SER A 22 -10.37 14.61 9.18
N PRO A 23 -11.25 13.75 8.63
CA PRO A 23 -11.28 13.47 7.19
C PRO A 23 -11.33 14.72 6.31
N VAL A 24 -12.07 15.75 6.75
CA VAL A 24 -12.19 17.03 6.02
C VAL A 24 -10.84 17.76 5.97
N GLU A 25 -10.12 17.85 7.08
CA GLU A 25 -8.80 18.50 7.12
C GLU A 25 -7.77 17.75 6.25
N ILE A 26 -7.85 16.42 6.23
CA ILE A 26 -7.01 15.57 5.38
C ILE A 26 -7.31 15.84 3.89
N ILE A 27 -8.59 15.81 3.49
CA ILE A 27 -8.99 16.09 2.10
C ILE A 27 -8.55 17.51 1.69
N ASP A 28 -8.81 18.50 2.54
CA ASP A 28 -8.44 19.90 2.26
C ASP A 28 -6.93 20.03 2.02
N TYR A 29 -6.10 19.33 2.78
CA TYR A 29 -4.65 19.29 2.56
C TYR A 29 -4.29 18.66 1.21
N PHE A 30 -4.78 17.44 0.92
CA PHE A 30 -4.43 16.72 -0.30
C PHE A 30 -4.95 17.40 -1.58
N SER A 31 -6.07 18.12 -1.49
CA SER A 31 -6.60 18.94 -2.59
C SER A 31 -5.70 20.12 -2.98
N ALA A 32 -4.83 20.56 -2.07
CA ALA A 32 -3.91 21.69 -2.28
C ALA A 32 -2.50 21.27 -2.75
N ILE A 33 -2.24 19.96 -2.85
CA ILE A 33 -0.95 19.42 -3.31
C ILE A 33 -0.81 19.61 -4.83
N ASP A 34 0.40 19.95 -5.27
CA ASP A 34 0.74 20.03 -6.69
C ASP A 34 0.74 18.63 -7.34
N ASP A 35 0.19 18.53 -8.56
CA ASP A 35 0.10 17.31 -9.37
C ASP A 35 1.42 16.51 -9.44
N VAL A 36 2.58 17.18 -9.39
CA VAL A 36 3.90 16.54 -9.44
C VAL A 36 4.20 15.70 -8.19
N SER A 37 3.62 16.06 -7.04
CA SER A 37 3.84 15.37 -5.76
C SER A 37 2.77 14.32 -5.46
N VAL A 38 1.60 14.37 -6.12
CA VAL A 38 0.46 13.46 -5.88
C VAL A 38 0.88 11.99 -5.93
N MET A 39 1.63 11.58 -6.95
CA MET A 39 2.04 10.17 -7.10
C MET A 39 2.90 9.67 -5.94
N GLY A 40 3.72 10.53 -5.35
CA GLY A 40 4.53 10.17 -4.17
C GLY A 40 3.65 9.92 -2.95
N HIS A 41 2.66 10.78 -2.72
CA HIS A 41 1.69 10.61 -1.64
C HIS A 41 0.81 9.37 -1.84
N VAL A 42 0.31 9.15 -3.06
CA VAL A 42 -0.48 7.96 -3.39
C VAL A 42 0.32 6.69 -3.10
N ASN A 43 1.57 6.58 -3.58
CA ASN A 43 2.39 5.39 -3.33
C ASN A 43 2.70 5.17 -1.85
N HIS A 44 2.95 6.25 -1.10
CA HIS A 44 3.19 6.17 0.35
C HIS A 44 1.95 5.64 1.09
N ILE A 45 0.78 6.21 0.81
CA ILE A 45 -0.48 5.82 1.46
C ILE A 45 -0.89 4.41 1.05
N LYS A 46 -0.71 4.02 -0.22
CA LYS A 46 -0.97 2.65 -0.70
C LYS A 46 -0.15 1.62 0.07
N GLY A 47 1.13 1.88 0.34
CA GLY A 47 1.97 0.96 1.11
C GLY A 47 1.39 0.68 2.50
N ILE A 48 1.01 1.74 3.22
CA ILE A 48 0.45 1.64 4.56
C ILE A 48 -0.94 0.97 4.54
N LEU A 49 -1.77 1.34 3.57
CA LEU A 49 -3.10 0.75 3.39
C LEU A 49 -2.99 -0.76 3.09
N PHE A 50 -2.04 -1.15 2.24
CA PHE A 50 -1.78 -2.56 1.93
C PHE A 50 -1.34 -3.37 3.15
N GLU A 51 -0.53 -2.79 4.04
CA GLU A 51 -0.19 -3.41 5.33
C GLU A 51 -1.43 -3.65 6.20
N GLN A 52 -2.34 -2.67 6.27
CA GLN A 52 -3.57 -2.76 7.05
C GLN A 52 -4.52 -3.82 6.50
N GLU A 53 -4.81 -3.79 5.19
CA GLU A 53 -5.70 -4.75 4.54
C GLU A 53 -5.20 -6.19 4.69
N TYR A 54 -3.89 -6.40 4.54
CA TYR A 54 -3.32 -7.74 4.70
C TYR A 54 -3.39 -8.24 6.15
N LEU A 55 -3.22 -7.34 7.13
CA LEU A 55 -3.41 -7.67 8.54
C LEU A 55 -4.86 -8.08 8.84
N ASP A 56 -5.83 -7.36 8.28
CA ASP A 56 -7.24 -7.67 8.45
C ASP A 56 -7.58 -9.04 7.81
N ASP A 57 -7.01 -9.34 6.65
CA ASP A 57 -7.14 -10.65 6.00
C ASP A 57 -6.55 -11.79 6.85
N LEU A 58 -5.38 -11.57 7.47
CA LEU A 58 -4.78 -12.52 8.41
C LEU A 58 -5.66 -12.72 9.66
N ALA A 59 -6.17 -11.62 10.23
CA ALA A 59 -7.04 -11.67 11.40
C ALA A 59 -8.35 -12.42 11.11
N MET A 60 -8.95 -12.23 9.93
CA MET A 60 -10.11 -12.98 9.47
C MET A 60 -9.83 -14.49 9.33
N GLN A 61 -8.58 -14.85 9.03
CA GLN A 61 -8.11 -16.23 8.98
C GLN A 61 -7.71 -16.80 10.35
N GLY A 62 -7.78 -15.98 11.41
CA GLY A 62 -7.38 -16.35 12.76
C GLY A 62 -5.86 -16.39 12.98
N VAL A 63 -5.11 -15.73 12.10
CA VAL A 63 -3.66 -15.55 12.22
C VAL A 63 -3.40 -14.26 13.00
N GLU A 64 -2.59 -14.34 14.05
CA GLU A 64 -2.17 -13.18 14.83
C GLU A 64 -0.96 -12.52 14.16
N ALA A 65 -1.06 -11.23 13.86
CA ALA A 65 -0.01 -10.45 13.21
C ALA A 65 -0.02 -8.99 13.68
N GLU A 66 1.14 -8.35 13.69
CA GLU A 66 1.29 -6.93 14.06
C GLU A 66 2.22 -6.21 13.07
N ILE A 67 1.90 -4.95 12.73
CA ILE A 67 2.81 -4.06 11.98
C ILE A 67 3.84 -3.50 12.96
N PHE A 68 5.13 -3.49 12.59
CA PHE A 68 6.16 -2.87 13.42
C PHE A 68 5.92 -1.36 13.58
N GLU A 69 5.76 -0.87 14.82
CA GLU A 69 5.48 0.55 15.11
C GLU A 69 6.69 1.49 14.91
N PRO A 70 7.93 1.14 15.29
CA PRO A 70 9.09 1.93 14.91
C PRO A 70 9.55 1.52 13.50
N THR A 71 9.64 2.48 12.60
CA THR A 71 10.20 2.42 11.22
C THR A 71 11.70 2.04 11.14
N ASN A 72 12.22 1.35 12.16
CA ASN A 72 13.62 0.94 12.30
C ASN A 72 13.80 -0.59 12.40
N HIS A 73 12.79 -1.38 12.07
CA HIS A 73 13.00 -2.77 11.63
C HIS A 73 13.33 -2.72 10.13
N PRO A 74 14.61 -2.86 9.73
CA PRO A 74 15.08 -2.35 8.43
C PRO A 74 14.63 -3.17 7.22
N VAL A 75 13.90 -4.26 7.42
CA VAL A 75 13.65 -5.27 6.37
C VAL A 75 12.19 -5.72 6.32
N SER A 76 11.55 -5.94 7.45
CA SER A 76 10.20 -6.49 7.56
C SER A 76 9.18 -5.43 7.99
N ASP A 77 7.95 -5.57 7.49
CA ASP A 77 6.86 -4.64 7.77
C ASP A 77 5.92 -5.21 8.86
N ILE A 78 5.75 -6.55 8.90
CA ILE A 78 4.88 -7.23 9.87
C ILE A 78 5.56 -8.43 10.54
N ALA A 79 5.12 -8.76 11.75
CA ALA A 79 5.46 -9.98 12.48
C ALA A 79 4.23 -10.89 12.61
N ILE A 80 4.42 -12.19 12.44
CA ILE A 80 3.41 -13.23 12.64
C ILE A 80 3.66 -13.91 13.98
N PHE A 81 2.59 -14.13 14.75
CA PHE A 81 2.65 -14.70 16.09
C PHE A 81 1.95 -16.06 16.17
N GLU A 82 2.49 -16.93 17.01
CA GLU A 82 1.85 -18.15 17.47
C GLU A 82 2.14 -18.31 18.97
N ASP A 83 1.08 -18.47 19.78
CA ASP A 83 1.16 -18.59 21.25
C ASP A 83 1.97 -17.44 21.93
N GLY A 84 1.93 -16.23 21.34
CA GLY A 84 2.63 -15.05 21.85
C GLY A 84 4.12 -14.97 21.50
N GLU A 85 4.63 -15.88 20.66
CA GLU A 85 5.99 -15.85 20.13
C GLU A 85 5.99 -15.45 18.65
N VAL A 86 6.97 -14.64 18.22
CA VAL A 86 7.16 -14.32 16.80
C VAL A 86 7.68 -15.55 16.08
N ILE A 87 6.91 -16.04 15.12
CA ILE A 87 7.24 -17.23 14.30
C ILE A 87 7.66 -16.88 12.87
N GLY A 88 7.43 -15.64 12.44
CA GLY A 88 7.82 -15.18 11.12
C GLY A 88 7.74 -13.66 11.00
N GLU A 89 8.50 -13.13 10.05
CA GLU A 89 8.45 -11.73 9.65
C GLU A 89 8.30 -11.65 8.13
N LEU A 90 7.49 -10.70 7.66
CA LEU A 90 7.18 -10.54 6.25
C LEU A 90 7.41 -9.08 5.81
N GLN A 91 7.84 -8.92 4.57
CA GLN A 91 7.92 -7.63 3.89
C GLN A 91 6.77 -7.52 2.89
N LEU A 92 6.11 -6.37 2.86
CA LEU A 92 4.95 -6.07 2.05
C LEU A 92 5.31 -5.08 0.94
N LYS A 93 4.83 -5.33 -0.29
CA LYS A 93 5.04 -4.44 -1.45
C LYS A 93 3.75 -4.24 -2.25
N ALA A 94 3.13 -3.08 -2.06
CA ALA A 94 2.08 -2.54 -2.93
C ALA A 94 2.69 -1.95 -4.21
N THR A 95 2.83 -2.78 -5.25
CA THR A 95 3.38 -2.37 -6.55
C THR A 95 2.94 -3.31 -7.65
N GLU A 96 2.96 -2.86 -8.91
CA GLU A 96 2.90 -3.72 -10.10
C GLU A 96 4.30 -4.14 -10.62
N SER A 97 5.38 -3.63 -10.01
CA SER A 97 6.73 -3.85 -10.52
C SER A 97 7.36 -5.15 -9.99
N ALA A 98 7.23 -6.23 -10.76
CA ALA A 98 7.92 -7.49 -10.47
C ALA A 98 9.44 -7.34 -10.37
N SER A 99 10.05 -6.43 -11.15
CA SER A 99 11.50 -6.17 -11.07
C SER A 99 11.90 -5.47 -9.78
N TYR A 100 11.05 -4.59 -9.26
CA TYR A 100 11.29 -3.93 -7.97
C TYR A 100 11.23 -4.94 -6.83
N VAL A 101 10.23 -5.85 -6.85
CA VAL A 101 10.14 -6.94 -5.88
C VAL A 101 11.32 -7.91 -6.01
N ALA A 102 11.71 -8.29 -7.22
CA ALA A 102 12.86 -9.17 -7.43
C ALA A 102 14.16 -8.58 -6.85
N ALA A 103 14.39 -7.27 -7.04
CA ALA A 103 15.53 -6.59 -6.45
C ALA A 103 15.47 -6.61 -4.91
N ALA A 104 14.30 -6.36 -4.32
CA ALA A 104 14.12 -6.42 -2.87
C ALA A 104 14.38 -7.83 -2.29
N ILE A 105 13.96 -8.88 -3.00
CA ILE A 105 14.26 -10.28 -2.64
C ILE A 105 15.77 -10.56 -2.71
N GLU A 106 16.47 -10.05 -3.71
CA GLU A 106 17.93 -10.20 -3.80
C GLU A 106 18.65 -9.50 -2.64
N GLU A 107 18.12 -8.36 -2.18
CA GLU A 107 18.65 -7.63 -1.02
C GLU A 107 18.35 -8.34 0.31
N ASN A 108 17.19 -9.01 0.42
CA ASN A 108 16.71 -9.62 1.65
C ASN A 108 16.19 -11.06 1.41
N PRO A 109 17.06 -12.02 1.05
CA PRO A 109 16.66 -13.36 0.64
C PRO A 109 16.07 -14.23 1.76
N ASP A 110 16.24 -13.82 3.02
CA ASP A 110 15.79 -14.56 4.20
C ASP A 110 14.38 -14.15 4.67
N VAL A 111 13.73 -13.18 4.00
CA VAL A 111 12.42 -12.65 4.37
C VAL A 111 11.37 -13.04 3.31
N GLY A 112 10.15 -13.35 3.76
CA GLY A 112 9.02 -13.61 2.87
C GLY A 112 8.41 -12.31 2.37
N PHE A 113 8.01 -12.28 1.10
CA PHE A 113 7.46 -11.10 0.44
C PHE A 113 5.98 -11.28 0.13
N VAL A 114 5.13 -10.47 0.75
CA VAL A 114 3.72 -10.36 0.43
C VAL A 114 3.56 -9.25 -0.61
N VAL A 115 2.95 -9.58 -1.74
CA VAL A 115 2.85 -8.66 -2.88
C VAL A 115 1.43 -8.64 -3.45
N THR A 116 1.16 -7.65 -4.30
CA THR A 116 -0.09 -7.57 -5.06
C THR A 116 -0.32 -8.80 -5.92
N SER A 117 -1.58 -9.14 -6.18
CA SER A 117 -1.93 -10.33 -6.96
C SER A 117 -1.36 -10.31 -8.38
N GLU A 118 -1.24 -9.14 -9.00
CA GLU A 118 -0.62 -8.98 -10.32
C GLU A 118 0.85 -9.36 -10.31
N VAL A 119 1.60 -8.90 -9.30
CA VAL A 119 3.02 -9.22 -9.17
C VAL A 119 3.20 -10.70 -8.86
N SER A 120 2.44 -11.23 -7.90
CA SER A 120 2.51 -12.65 -7.55
C SER A 120 2.22 -13.54 -8.77
N ALA A 121 1.22 -13.22 -9.58
CA ALA A 121 0.90 -13.97 -10.79
C ALA A 121 2.00 -13.90 -11.87
N SER A 122 2.78 -12.82 -11.89
CA SER A 122 3.89 -12.62 -12.83
C SER A 122 5.21 -13.24 -12.37
N MET A 123 5.35 -13.54 -11.08
CA MET A 123 6.57 -14.06 -10.47
C MET A 123 6.44 -15.56 -10.19
N ASN A 124 7.47 -16.32 -10.55
CA ASN A 124 7.58 -17.73 -10.17
C ASN A 124 8.71 -17.89 -9.15
N ASN A 125 8.46 -17.43 -7.92
CA ASN A 125 9.42 -17.43 -6.81
C ASN A 125 8.73 -17.88 -5.52
N ASP A 126 9.30 -18.86 -4.82
CA ASP A 126 8.75 -19.44 -3.59
C ASP A 126 8.77 -18.46 -2.39
N ALA A 127 9.56 -17.39 -2.47
CA ALA A 127 9.60 -16.33 -1.46
C ALA A 127 8.43 -15.34 -1.57
N VAL A 128 7.62 -15.43 -2.63
CA VAL A 128 6.50 -14.52 -2.90
C VAL A 128 5.19 -15.15 -2.45
N ILE A 129 4.42 -14.36 -1.71
CA ILE A 129 3.09 -14.67 -1.20
C ILE A 129 2.11 -13.71 -1.88
N ASP A 130 1.08 -14.27 -2.50
CA ASP A 130 -0.04 -13.48 -3.01
C ASP A 130 -0.84 -12.92 -1.84
N SER A 131 -0.97 -11.60 -1.76
CA SER A 131 -1.84 -10.94 -0.78
C SER A 131 -3.32 -11.19 -1.04
N GLY A 132 -3.70 -11.46 -2.30
CA GLY A 132 -5.10 -11.41 -2.76
C GLY A 132 -5.62 -10.00 -3.04
N ILE A 133 -4.77 -8.97 -2.92
CA ILE A 133 -5.10 -7.56 -3.09
C ILE A 133 -4.50 -7.06 -4.42
N GLU A 134 -5.32 -6.44 -5.25
CA GLU A 134 -4.93 -5.84 -6.53
C GLU A 134 -4.36 -4.43 -6.32
N GLU A 135 -3.30 -4.06 -7.04
CA GLU A 135 -2.74 -2.69 -6.99
C GLU A 135 -3.81 -1.65 -7.38
N ALA A 136 -4.60 -1.97 -8.41
CA ALA A 136 -5.65 -1.08 -8.90
C ALA A 136 -6.71 -0.78 -7.82
N ALA A 137 -7.00 -1.73 -6.93
CA ALA A 137 -7.95 -1.53 -5.84
C ALA A 137 -7.41 -0.52 -4.81
N LEU A 138 -6.11 -0.57 -4.50
CA LEU A 138 -5.44 0.40 -3.62
C LEU A 138 -5.38 1.79 -4.27
N GLU A 139 -5.03 1.86 -5.57
CA GLU A 139 -5.00 3.11 -6.32
C GLU A 139 -6.37 3.78 -6.39
N GLU A 140 -7.41 3.00 -6.68
CA GLU A 140 -8.78 3.50 -6.74
C GLU A 140 -9.25 4.01 -5.36
N ALA A 141 -8.99 3.26 -4.29
CA ALA A 141 -9.39 3.64 -2.93
C ALA A 141 -8.73 4.96 -2.50
N VAL A 142 -7.41 5.09 -2.67
CA VAL A 142 -6.66 6.29 -2.30
C VAL A 142 -7.04 7.47 -3.20
N GLY A 143 -7.13 7.24 -4.51
CA GLY A 143 -7.50 8.24 -5.50
C GLY A 143 -8.87 8.85 -5.24
N ASN A 144 -9.88 8.00 -5.06
CA ASN A 144 -11.26 8.45 -4.84
C ASN A 144 -11.41 9.17 -3.50
N THR A 145 -10.77 8.67 -2.43
CA THR A 145 -10.94 9.25 -1.09
C THR A 145 -10.28 10.63 -0.94
N LEU A 146 -9.10 10.82 -1.54
CA LEU A 146 -8.26 12.01 -1.26
C LEU A 146 -8.22 13.02 -2.40
N PHE A 147 -8.49 12.60 -3.64
CA PHE A 147 -8.25 13.41 -4.84
C PHE A 147 -9.48 13.56 -5.75
N GLU A 148 -10.68 13.16 -5.31
CA GLU A 148 -11.91 13.21 -6.11
C GLU A 148 -12.22 14.61 -6.70
N GLU A 149 -11.94 15.70 -5.98
CA GLU A 149 -12.18 17.07 -6.50
C GLU A 149 -11.16 17.53 -7.56
N SER A 150 -9.96 16.96 -7.62
CA SER A 150 -8.96 17.27 -8.67
C SER A 150 -9.20 16.49 -9.97
N LEU A 151 -10.06 15.45 -9.94
CA LEU A 151 -10.48 14.63 -11.08
C LEU A 151 -11.75 15.15 -11.79
N ASN A 152 -12.00 16.46 -11.72
CA ASN A 152 -13.08 17.11 -12.47
C ASN A 152 -12.80 16.98 -14.01
N PRO A 153 -13.75 16.51 -14.85
CA PRO A 153 -13.52 16.15 -16.26
C PRO A 153 -13.22 17.32 -17.22
N VAL A 154 -12.89 18.50 -16.69
CA VAL A 154 -12.45 19.68 -17.44
C VAL A 154 -10.94 19.93 -17.36
N ASN A 155 -10.16 19.06 -16.71
CA ASN A 155 -8.69 19.10 -16.72
C ASN A 155 -8.12 17.94 -17.59
N PRO A 156 -7.26 18.20 -18.61
CA PRO A 156 -6.94 17.23 -19.67
C PRO A 156 -6.00 16.08 -19.27
N ILE A 157 -5.76 15.84 -17.97
CA ILE A 157 -4.86 14.78 -17.50
C ILE A 157 -5.61 13.52 -17.04
N SER A 158 -6.93 13.56 -16.82
CA SER A 158 -7.72 12.41 -16.30
C SER A 158 -7.93 11.22 -17.26
N VAL A 159 -7.16 11.07 -18.34
CA VAL A 159 -7.28 9.92 -19.27
C VAL A 159 -5.92 9.37 -19.74
N ILE A 160 -4.80 10.01 -19.39
CA ILE A 160 -3.48 9.67 -19.94
C ILE A 160 -2.70 8.82 -18.94
N GLY A 161 -3.12 7.57 -18.77
CA GLY A 161 -2.34 6.58 -18.03
C GLY A 161 -2.72 5.16 -18.42
N TRP A 162 -4.01 4.89 -18.53
CA TRP A 162 -4.52 3.53 -18.79
C TRP A 162 -4.62 3.11 -20.26
N LEU A 163 -4.33 4.00 -21.23
CA LEU A 163 -4.55 3.71 -22.66
C LEU A 163 -3.26 3.61 -23.49
N LEU A 164 -2.10 3.95 -22.95
CA LEU A 164 -0.85 3.94 -23.71
C LEU A 164 0.19 3.08 -22.98
N GLY A 165 0.09 1.77 -23.20
CA GLY A 165 1.19 0.84 -22.96
C GLY A 165 2.43 1.28 -23.77
N LEU A 166 3.23 2.17 -23.19
CA LEU A 166 4.50 2.62 -23.73
C LEU A 166 5.60 2.27 -22.73
N PRO A 167 6.63 1.54 -23.17
CA PRO A 167 7.83 1.30 -22.37
C PRO A 167 8.64 2.60 -22.28
N PHE A 168 9.34 2.79 -21.17
CA PHE A 168 10.36 3.84 -21.01
C PHE A 168 11.46 3.72 -22.07
#